data_AF-A0A7I9XTK6-F1
#
_entry.id   AF-A0A7I9XTK6-F1
#
_cell.length_a   1.000
_cell.length_b   1.000
_cell.length_c   1.000
_cell.angle_alpha   90.00
_cell.angle_beta   90.00
_cell.angle_gamma   90.00
#
_symmetry.space_group_name_H-M   'P 1'
#
loop_
_entity.id
_entity.type
_entity.pdbx_description
1 polymer ?
#
loop_
_entity_poly.entity_id
_entity_poly.type
_entity_poly.pdbx_seq_one_letter_code
_entity_poly.pdbx_strand_id
1 'polypeptide(L)'
;MSTWFNYTATLKILVFGVLVGALLPALFALGVRLHAAGSGVAGDDTARKRPALTVLSWAIFGLVLVAVVFGVLFIARDFIAHHTGWFILGTKAH
;
A
#
# COMPACT_ATOMS: atom_id res chain seq x y z
N MET A 1 -25.65 -11.25 -27.56
CA MET A 1 -25.98 -10.22 -26.56
C MET A 1 -24.72 -9.68 -25.87
N SER A 2 -23.65 -9.37 -26.62
CA SER A 2 -22.37 -8.87 -26.09
C SER A 2 -22.01 -7.46 -26.60
N THR A 3 -22.81 -6.88 -27.50
CA THR A 3 -22.51 -5.59 -28.14
C THR A 3 -22.64 -4.39 -27.20
N TRP A 4 -23.42 -4.53 -26.11
CA TRP A 4 -23.63 -3.48 -25.10
C TRP A 4 -22.64 -3.55 -23.93
N PHE A 5 -21.92 -4.67 -23.77
CA PHE A 5 -21.02 -4.88 -22.63
C PHE A 5 -19.65 -5.34 -23.10
N ASN A 6 -18.64 -4.49 -22.89
CA ASN A 6 -17.27 -4.79 -23.28
C ASN A 6 -16.57 -5.62 -22.20
N TYR A 7 -16.72 -6.94 -22.28
CA TYR A 7 -16.11 -7.90 -21.35
C TYR A 7 -14.60 -7.72 -21.22
N THR A 8 -13.90 -7.41 -22.32
CA THR A 8 -12.45 -7.18 -22.31
C THR A 8 -12.08 -5.95 -21.47
N ALA A 9 -12.82 -4.85 -21.62
CA ALA A 9 -12.60 -3.65 -20.83
C ALA A 9 -12.92 -3.90 -19.35
N THR A 10 -14.05 -4.55 -19.07
CA THR A 10 -14.46 -4.90 -17.70
C THR A 10 -13.42 -5.79 -17.02
N LEU A 11 -12.92 -6.83 -17.70
CA LEU A 11 -11.91 -7.72 -17.15
C LEU A 11 -10.62 -6.97 -16.81
N LYS A 12 -10.19 -6.04 -17.67
CA LYS A 12 -9.02 -5.19 -17.40
C LYS A 12 -9.23 -4.35 -16.15
N ILE A 13 -10.37 -3.66 -16.03
CA ILE A 13 -10.68 -2.83 -14.86
C ILE A 13 -10.74 -3.69 -13.59
N LEU A 14 -11.36 -4.88 -13.65
CA LEU A 14 -11.42 -5.80 -12.53
C LEU A 14 -10.02 -6.21 -12.08
N VAL A 15 -9.17 -6.66 -13.01
CA VAL A 15 -7.80 -7.08 -12.70
C VAL A 15 -6.99 -5.91 -12.14
N PHE A 16 -7.03 -4.74 -12.77
CA PHE A 16 -6.32 -3.57 -12.25
C PHE A 16 -6.87 -3.09 -10.90
N GLY A 17 -8.18 -3.10 -10.71
CA GLY A 17 -8.83 -2.71 -9.46
C GLY A 17 -8.46 -3.65 -8.32
N VAL A 18 -8.47 -4.97 -8.56
CA VAL A 18 -8.03 -5.97 -7.58
C VAL A 18 -6.54 -5.83 -7.30
N LEU A 19 -5.71 -5.76 -8.34
CA LEU A 19 -4.26 -5.65 -8.17
C LEU A 19 -3.91 -4.38 -7.40
N VAL A 20 -4.37 -3.20 -7.84
CA VAL A 20 -4.05 -1.92 -7.20
C VAL A 20 -4.69 -1.81 -5.82
N GLY A 21 -5.96 -2.20 -5.67
CA GLY A 21 -6.70 -2.07 -4.41
C GLY A 21 -6.21 -3.04 -3.33
N ALA A 22 -5.90 -4.28 -3.70
CA ALA A 22 -5.43 -5.29 -2.75
C ALA A 22 -3.92 -5.25 -2.50
N LEU A 23 -3.13 -4.53 -3.32
CA LEU A 23 -1.68 -4.48 -3.19
C LEU A 23 -1.23 -3.99 -1.81
N LEU A 24 -1.79 -2.88 -1.32
CA LEU A 24 -1.41 -2.32 -0.03
C LEU A 24 -1.72 -3.28 1.12
N PRO A 25 -2.96 -3.81 1.26
CA PRO A 25 -3.27 -4.83 2.26
C PRO A 25 -2.39 -6.07 2.15
N ALA A 26 -2.10 -6.54 0.93
CA ALA A 26 -1.26 -7.71 0.71
C ALA A 26 0.20 -7.49 1.13
N LEU A 27 0.78 -6.33 0.81
CA LEU A 27 2.12 -5.95 1.25
C LEU A 27 2.20 -5.86 2.77
N PHE A 28 1.19 -5.27 3.41
CA PHE A 28 1.13 -5.20 4.88
C PHE A 28 1.08 -6.60 5.51
N ALA A 29 0.23 -7.50 5.00
CA ALA A 29 0.14 -8.87 5.46
C ALA A 29 1.47 -9.63 5.28
N LEU A 30 2.17 -9.43 4.16
CA LEU A 30 3.51 -9.97 3.95
C LEU A 30 4.51 -9.42 4.96
N GLY A 31 4.48 -8.12 5.25
CA GLY A 31 5.29 -7.49 6.29
C GLY A 31 5.08 -8.16 7.66
N VAL A 32 3.82 -8.35 8.07
CA VAL A 32 3.48 -9.03 9.34
C VAL A 32 4.01 -10.46 9.36
N ARG A 33 3.84 -11.22 8.28
CA ARG A 33 4.33 -12.60 8.18
C ARG A 33 5.85 -12.67 8.30
N LEU A 34 6.57 -11.79 7.61
CA LEU A 34 8.04 -11.72 7.66
C LEU A 34 8.53 -11.27 9.04
N HIS A 35 7.81 -10.35 9.68
CA HIS A 35 8.12 -9.90 11.03
C HIS A 35 7.97 -11.04 12.05
N ALA A 36 6.89 -11.81 11.98
CA ALA A 36 6.65 -12.97 12.84
C ALA A 36 7.72 -14.05 12.65
N ALA A 37 8.13 -14.30 11.41
CA ALA A 37 9.22 -15.23 11.10
C ALA A 37 10.59 -14.73 11.59
N GLY A 38 10.85 -13.42 11.53
CA GLY A 38 12.13 -12.82 11.96
C GLY A 38 12.27 -12.72 13.48
N SER A 39 11.19 -12.42 14.18
CA SER A 39 11.14 -12.28 15.64
C SER A 39 11.18 -13.62 16.39
N GLY A 40 11.00 -14.74 15.69
CA GLY A 40 10.99 -16.08 16.28
C GLY A 40 9.69 -16.44 16.99
N VAL A 41 8.65 -15.61 16.89
CA VAL A 41 7.33 -15.87 17.52
C VAL A 41 6.54 -16.97 16.80
N ALA A 42 6.99 -17.35 15.60
CA ALA A 42 6.29 -18.25 14.70
C ALA A 42 6.85 -19.69 14.69
N GLY A 43 7.83 -20.03 15.55
CA GLY A 43 8.38 -21.38 15.63
C GLY A 43 8.58 -21.83 17.09
N ASP A 44 8.63 -23.15 17.28
CA ASP A 44 8.96 -23.81 18.56
C ASP A 44 10.20 -23.18 19.23
N ASP A 45 10.38 -23.43 20.53
CA ASP A 45 11.41 -22.87 21.44
C ASP A 45 12.88 -22.86 20.94
N THR A 46 13.15 -23.43 19.76
CA THR A 46 14.42 -23.42 19.03
C THR A 46 14.50 -22.40 17.88
N ALA A 47 13.45 -21.62 17.62
CA ALA A 47 13.38 -20.66 16.52
C ALA A 47 14.42 -19.54 16.66
N ARG A 48 15.56 -19.71 15.95
CA ARG A 48 16.64 -18.73 15.91
C ARG A 48 16.10 -17.40 15.37
N LYS A 49 16.19 -16.32 16.16
CA LYS A 49 15.88 -14.96 15.71
C LYS A 49 16.66 -14.64 14.43
N ARG A 50 15.95 -14.22 13.38
CA ARG A 50 16.54 -13.85 12.08
C ARG A 50 16.41 -12.34 11.90
N PRO A 51 17.38 -11.54 12.39
CA PRO A 51 17.27 -10.08 12.39
C PRO A 51 17.10 -9.50 10.98
N ALA A 52 17.67 -10.15 9.95
CA ALA A 52 17.50 -9.73 8.55
C ALA A 52 16.03 -9.74 8.09
N LEU A 53 15.23 -10.73 8.52
CA LEU A 53 13.80 -10.80 8.18
C LEU A 53 12.99 -9.73 8.91
N THR A 54 13.37 -9.40 10.14
CA THR A 54 12.79 -8.27 10.88
C THR A 54 13.08 -6.95 10.18
N VAL A 55 14.32 -6.69 9.76
CA VAL A 55 14.67 -5.47 9.02
C VAL A 55 13.88 -5.38 7.71
N LEU A 56 13.77 -6.49 6.97
CA LEU A 56 12.97 -6.54 5.75
C LEU A 56 11.48 -6.23 6.00
N SER A 57 10.90 -6.74 7.08
CA SER A 57 9.52 -6.45 7.45
C SER A 57 9.28 -4.96 7.72
N TRP A 58 10.23 -4.29 8.39
CA TRP A 58 10.19 -2.86 8.65
C TRP A 58 10.33 -2.03 7.37
N ALA A 59 11.15 -2.47 6.42
CA ALA A 59 11.25 -1.84 5.11
C ALA A 59 9.90 -1.89 4.36
N ILE A 60 9.19 -3.03 4.42
CA ILE A 60 7.85 -3.18 3.81
C ILE A 60 6.84 -2.26 4.51
N PHE A 61 6.83 -2.19 5.84
CA PHE A 61 5.95 -1.27 6.56
C PHE A 61 6.23 0.19 6.24
N GLY A 62 7.50 0.58 6.15
CA GLY A 62 7.92 1.91 5.73
C GLY A 62 7.43 2.24 4.33
N LEU A 63 7.58 1.31 3.38
CA LEU A 63 7.07 1.46 2.01
C LEU A 63 5.55 1.65 1.97
N VAL A 64 4.80 0.84 2.72
CA VAL A 64 3.33 0.94 2.81
C VAL A 64 2.93 2.28 3.42
N LEU A 65 3.59 2.71 4.50
CA LEU A 65 3.31 4.00 5.14
C LEU A 65 3.55 5.16 4.17
N VAL A 66 4.67 5.14 3.44
CA VAL A 66 4.98 6.14 2.42
C VAL A 66 3.88 6.17 1.35
N ALA A 67 3.48 5.01 0.81
CA ALA A 67 2.43 4.92 -0.19
C ALA A 67 1.08 5.48 0.32
N VAL A 68 0.70 5.18 1.56
CA VAL A 68 -0.52 5.71 2.19
C VAL A 68 -0.45 7.22 2.34
N VAL A 69 0.66 7.75 2.87
CA VAL A 69 0.85 9.20 3.03
C VAL A 69 0.75 9.92 1.69
N PHE A 70 1.40 9.39 0.65
CA PHE A 70 1.29 9.96 -0.71
C PHE A 70 -0.13 9.88 -1.25
N GLY A 71 -0.84 8.75 -1.07
CA GLY A 71 -2.23 8.61 -1.49
C GLY A 71 -3.15 9.61 -0.80
N VAL A 72 -3.03 9.76 0.52
CA VAL A 72 -3.81 10.71 1.30
C VAL A 72 -3.48 12.15 0.90
N LEU A 73 -2.20 12.50 0.78
CA LEU A 73 -1.77 13.83 0.40
C LEU A 73 -2.20 14.19 -1.03
N PHE A 74 -2.21 13.22 -1.95
CA PHE A 74 -2.71 13.42 -3.30
C PHE A 74 -4.21 13.71 -3.34
N ILE A 75 -5.01 12.94 -2.58
CA ILE A 75 -6.46 13.15 -2.49
C ILE A 75 -6.79 14.46 -1.77
N ALA A 76 -6.05 14.78 -0.70
CA ALA A 76 -6.27 15.94 0.14
C ALA A 76 -5.54 17.21 -0.33
N ARG A 77 -4.79 17.17 -1.44
CA ARG A 77 -3.92 18.30 -1.84
C ARG A 77 -4.69 19.63 -1.94
N ASP A 78 -5.89 19.59 -2.54
CA ASP A 78 -6.68 20.78 -2.82
C ASP A 78 -7.35 21.27 -1.51
N PHE A 79 -7.76 20.35 -0.63
CA PHE A 79 -8.29 20.67 0.70
C PHE A 79 -7.23 21.34 1.60
N ILE A 80 -6.01 20.81 1.60
CA ILE A 80 -4.88 21.36 2.36
C ILE A 80 -4.53 22.74 1.81
N ALA A 81 -4.42 22.89 0.49
CA ALA A 81 -4.14 24.19 -0.13
C ALA A 81 -5.17 25.26 0.26
N HIS A 82 -6.46 24.92 0.25
CA HIS A 82 -7.53 25.86 0.62
C HIS A 82 -7.58 26.19 2.12
N HIS A 83 -7.25 25.26 3.01
CA HIS A 83 -7.41 25.48 4.46
C HIS A 83 -6.13 25.94 5.17
N THR A 84 -4.96 25.57 4.65
CA THR A 84 -3.66 25.88 5.28
C THR A 84 -2.78 26.82 4.45
N GLY A 85 -3.17 27.15 3.20
CA GLY A 85 -2.36 27.97 2.30
C GLY A 85 -1.08 27.30 1.81
N TRP A 86 -0.86 26.02 2.13
CA TRP A 86 0.28 25.24 1.68
C TRP A 86 -0.05 24.49 0.38
N PHE A 87 0.55 24.92 -0.72
CA PHE A 87 0.43 24.29 -2.04
C PHE A 87 1.43 23.13 -2.15
N ILE A 88 1.01 21.94 -1.72
CA ILE A 88 1.83 20.73 -1.76
C ILE A 88 1.44 19.92 -3.01
N LEU A 89 2.42 19.38 -3.75
CA LEU A 89 2.22 18.52 -4.94
C LEU A 89 1.55 19.20 -6.16
N GLY A 90 1.97 20.41 -6.53
CA GLY A 90 1.64 20.99 -7.85
C GLY A 90 0.22 21.56 -8.00
N THR A 91 -0.47 21.79 -6.89
CA THR A 91 -1.72 22.56 -6.83
C THR A 91 -1.50 23.96 -7.41
N LYS A 92 -2.25 24.33 -8.45
CA LYS A 92 -2.25 25.67 -9.03
C LYS A 92 -3.07 26.59 -8.13
N ALA A 93 -2.47 27.69 -7.68
CA ALA A 93 -3.23 28.79 -7.09
C ALA A 93 -4.22 29.30 -8.16
N HIS A 94 -5.52 29.16 -7.88
CA HIS A 94 -6.57 29.81 -8.63
C HIS A 94 -6.82 31.20 -8.06
#